data_AF-A0A943GAF3-F1
#
_entry.id   AF-A0A943GAF3-F1
#
_cell.length_a   1.000
_cell.length_b   1.000
_cell.length_c   1.000
_cell.angle_alpha   90.00
_cell.angle_beta   90.00
_cell.angle_gamma   90.00
#
_symmetry.space_group_name_H-M   'P 1'
#
loop_
_entity.id
_entity.type
_entity.pdbx_description
1 polymer ?
#
loop_
_entity_poly.entity_id
_entity_poly.type
_entity_poly.pdbx_seq_one_letter_code
_entity_poly.pdbx_strand_id
1 'polypeptide(L)'
;MKGQEGMEASKKIVVGYAVHDIIGNNEQCLTEYDPEALRRAEDAGLIFVAQYDDGTREVVKAADVRKPDPTVNGIPLATAGYVDERTAATVAVFDALSAIVDPQPATADETGEGTEAVDPVEAFRAALAALKALEAK
;
A
#
# COMPACT_ATOMS: atom_id res chain seq x y z
N MET A 1 -48.34 11.14 5.82
CA MET A 1 -46.88 10.98 5.96
C MET A 1 -46.60 9.53 6.31
N LYS A 2 -46.21 8.70 5.33
CA LYS A 2 -45.68 7.37 5.58
C LYS A 2 -44.16 7.48 5.56
N GLY A 3 -43.53 6.91 6.59
CA GLY A 3 -42.15 7.13 6.97
C GLY A 3 -41.15 6.57 5.95
N GLN A 4 -39.97 7.17 5.99
CA GLN A 4 -38.75 6.75 5.29
C GLN A 4 -38.52 5.25 5.51
N GLU A 5 -38.64 4.48 4.43
CA GLU A 5 -38.07 3.15 4.35
C GLU A 5 -36.54 3.25 4.39
N GLY A 6 -35.93 2.33 5.13
CA GLY A 6 -34.58 2.41 5.63
C GLY A 6 -33.54 2.58 4.53
N MET A 7 -32.63 3.52 4.75
CA MET A 7 -31.35 3.55 4.06
C MET A 7 -30.61 2.28 4.50
N GLU A 8 -30.55 1.29 3.61
CA GLU A 8 -29.78 0.07 3.81
C GLU A 8 -28.37 0.46 4.24
N ALA A 9 -27.96 0.07 5.44
CA ALA A 9 -26.65 0.40 5.95
C ALA A 9 -25.61 -0.15 4.97
N SER A 10 -24.79 0.72 4.39
CA SER A 10 -23.72 0.31 3.49
C SER A 10 -22.88 -0.76 4.20
N LYS A 11 -22.67 -1.90 3.51
CA LYS A 11 -21.84 -2.98 4.03
C LYS A 11 -20.46 -2.43 4.38
N LYS A 12 -20.09 -2.48 5.66
CA LYS A 12 -18.76 -2.06 6.13
C LYS A 12 -17.70 -2.95 5.50
N ILE A 13 -16.63 -2.34 5.01
CA ILE A 13 -15.52 -3.04 4.35
C ILE A 13 -14.36 -3.07 5.31
N VAL A 14 -13.82 -4.26 5.59
CA VAL A 14 -12.59 -4.36 6.37
C VAL A 14 -11.44 -3.86 5.50
N VAL A 15 -10.72 -2.85 5.99
CA VAL A 15 -9.55 -2.26 5.32
C VAL A 15 -8.23 -2.71 5.95
N GLY A 16 -8.28 -3.30 7.14
CA GLY A 16 -7.11 -3.77 7.85
C GLY A 16 -7.47 -4.56 9.12
N TYR A 17 -6.46 -5.23 9.68
CA TYR A 17 -6.55 -5.83 11.00
C TYR A 17 -5.40 -5.36 11.87
N ALA A 18 -5.66 -5.18 13.15
CA ALA A 18 -4.65 -5.07 14.17
C ALA A 18 -4.60 -6.36 15.00
N VAL A 19 -3.41 -6.66 15.52
CA VAL A 19 -3.22 -7.66 16.59
C VAL A 19 -2.87 -6.92 17.87
N HIS A 20 -3.56 -7.25 18.95
CA HIS A 20 -3.36 -6.65 20.27
C HIS A 20 -2.85 -7.71 21.25
N ASP A 21 -1.69 -7.43 21.84
CA ASP A 21 -1.18 -8.18 22.98
C ASP A 21 -1.62 -7.49 24.27
N ILE A 22 -2.47 -8.16 25.03
CA ILE A 22 -3.01 -7.65 26.30
C ILE A 22 -1.90 -7.55 27.36
N ILE A 23 -0.89 -8.43 27.31
CA ILE A 23 0.18 -8.48 28.31
C ILE A 23 1.14 -7.31 28.11
N GLY A 24 1.62 -7.11 26.89
CA GLY A 24 2.46 -5.98 26.52
C GLY A 24 1.72 -4.64 26.38
N ASN A 25 0.38 -4.66 26.38
CA ASN A 25 -0.50 -3.55 26.04
C ASN A 25 -0.05 -2.84 24.76
N ASN A 26 0.25 -3.63 23.73
CA ASN A 26 0.69 -3.12 22.44
C ASN A 26 -0.29 -3.54 21.34
N GLU A 27 -0.35 -2.72 20.30
CA GLU A 27 -1.15 -3.01 19.13
C GLU A 27 -0.29 -2.82 17.89
N GLN A 28 -0.36 -3.78 16.97
CA GLN A 28 0.40 -3.76 15.73
C GLN A 28 -0.51 -4.06 14.55
N CYS A 29 -0.18 -3.52 13.39
CA CYS A 29 -0.86 -3.91 12.15
C CYS A 29 -0.55 -5.37 11.82
N LEU A 30 -1.57 -6.15 11.50
CA LEU A 30 -1.41 -7.52 11.06
C LEU A 30 -0.97 -7.55 9.59
N THR A 31 0.17 -8.19 9.33
CA THR A 31 0.76 -8.28 7.98
C THR A 31 0.77 -9.71 7.41
N GLU A 32 0.58 -10.73 8.26
CA GLU A 32 0.53 -12.14 7.91
C GLU A 32 -0.87 -12.73 8.16
N TYR A 33 -1.37 -13.51 7.21
CA TYR A 33 -2.75 -14.00 7.19
C TYR A 33 -2.85 -15.54 7.12
N ASP A 34 -1.79 -16.25 7.54
CA ASP A 34 -1.79 -17.71 7.61
C ASP A 34 -2.79 -18.19 8.68
N PRO A 35 -3.83 -18.97 8.30
CA PRO A 35 -4.89 -19.34 9.24
C PRO A 35 -4.40 -20.13 10.46
N GLU A 36 -3.36 -20.95 10.31
CA GLU A 36 -2.83 -21.70 11.45
C GLU A 36 -2.04 -20.81 12.41
N ALA A 37 -1.24 -19.87 11.88
CA ALA A 37 -0.53 -18.89 12.68
C ALA A 37 -1.49 -18.00 13.46
N LEU A 38 -2.56 -17.52 12.82
CA LEU A 38 -3.60 -16.71 13.46
C LEU A 38 -4.33 -17.47 14.56
N ARG A 39 -4.66 -18.75 14.33
CA ARG A 39 -5.27 -19.60 15.35
C ARG A 39 -4.34 -19.81 16.55
N ARG A 40 -3.05 -20.09 16.31
CA ARG A 40 -2.05 -20.24 17.38
C ARG A 40 -1.87 -18.95 18.18
N ALA A 41 -1.92 -17.79 17.52
CA ALA A 41 -1.87 -16.49 18.16
C ALA A 41 -3.08 -16.23 19.06
N GLU A 42 -4.29 -16.56 18.58
CA GLU A 42 -5.52 -16.47 19.39
C GLU A 42 -5.47 -17.42 20.60
N ASP A 43 -5.02 -18.66 20.39
CA ASP A 43 -4.82 -19.64 21.47
C ASP A 43 -3.80 -19.15 22.52
N ALA A 44 -2.81 -18.36 22.09
CA ALA A 44 -1.81 -17.72 22.96
C ALA A 44 -2.32 -16.44 23.64
N GLY A 45 -3.57 -16.03 23.38
CA GLY A 45 -4.22 -14.89 24.03
C GLY A 45 -4.13 -13.57 23.28
N LEU A 46 -3.65 -13.56 22.02
CA LEU A 46 -3.68 -12.35 21.19
C LEU A 46 -5.11 -12.08 20.68
N ILE A 47 -5.47 -10.79 20.63
CA ILE A 47 -6.77 -10.34 20.15
C ILE A 47 -6.63 -9.77 18.74
N PHE A 48 -7.53 -10.13 17.83
CA PHE A 48 -7.62 -9.53 16.51
C PHE A 48 -8.69 -8.45 16.47
N VAL A 49 -8.36 -7.31 15.88
CA VAL A 49 -9.28 -6.18 15.73
C VAL A 49 -9.41 -5.83 14.26
N ALA A 50 -10.59 -6.04 13.68
CA ALA A 50 -10.92 -5.56 12.34
C ALA A 50 -11.03 -4.02 12.36
N GLN A 51 -10.50 -3.38 11.34
CA GLN A 51 -10.64 -1.94 11.08
C GLN A 51 -11.46 -1.78 9.80
N TYR A 52 -12.53 -0.99 9.88
CA TYR A 52 -13.44 -0.76 8.77
C TYR A 52 -13.18 0.57 8.08
N ASP A 53 -13.67 0.71 6.85
CA ASP A 53 -13.56 1.91 6.01
C ASP A 53 -14.22 3.15 6.62
N ASP A 54 -15.25 2.96 7.45
CA ASP A 54 -15.90 4.02 8.22
C ASP A 54 -15.15 4.44 9.50
N GLY A 55 -13.95 3.88 9.72
CA GLY A 55 -13.11 4.13 10.90
C GLY A 55 -13.55 3.37 12.15
N THR A 56 -14.63 2.57 12.09
CA THR A 56 -15.02 1.73 13.22
C THR A 56 -14.10 0.52 13.37
N ARG A 57 -14.09 -0.05 14.57
CA ARG A 57 -13.22 -1.16 14.94
C ARG A 57 -13.99 -2.21 15.73
N GLU A 58 -13.68 -3.48 15.49
CA GLU A 58 -14.38 -4.59 16.14
C GLU A 58 -13.41 -5.73 16.46
N VAL A 59 -13.54 -6.32 17.65
CA VAL A 59 -12.82 -7.54 18.00
C VAL A 59 -13.43 -8.72 17.23
N VAL A 60 -12.59 -9.44 16.50
CA VAL A 60 -13.00 -10.56 15.65
C VAL A 60 -12.25 -11.83 16.04
N LYS A 61 -12.78 -12.99 15.63
CA LYS A 61 -12.09 -14.27 15.79
C LYS A 61 -11.01 -14.44 14.75
N ALA A 62 -9.92 -15.15 15.10
CA ALA A 62 -8.89 -15.52 14.13
C ALA A 62 -9.46 -16.25 12.91
N ALA A 63 -10.50 -17.07 13.12
CA ALA A 63 -11.21 -17.78 12.06
C ALA A 63 -11.84 -16.86 11.00
N ASP A 64 -12.14 -15.60 11.34
CA ASP A 64 -12.77 -14.62 10.44
C ASP A 64 -11.75 -13.68 9.79
N VAL A 65 -10.51 -13.65 10.28
CA VAL A 65 -9.44 -12.81 9.75
C VAL A 65 -8.99 -13.34 8.39
N ARG A 66 -9.13 -12.51 7.35
CA ARG A 66 -8.65 -12.78 5.99
C ARG A 66 -7.93 -11.55 5.47
N LYS A 67 -6.97 -11.74 4.57
CA LYS A 67 -6.31 -10.61 3.91
C LYS A 67 -7.39 -9.70 3.31
N PRO A 68 -7.46 -8.41 3.74
CA PRO A 68 -8.42 -7.48 3.17
C PRO A 68 -8.26 -7.42 1.66
N ASP A 69 -9.38 -7.49 0.94
CA ASP A 69 -9.49 -7.14 -0.47
C ASP A 69 -10.50 -6.00 -0.57
N PRO A 70 -10.09 -4.77 -0.19
CA PRO A 70 -11.01 -3.67 -0.03
C PRO A 70 -11.45 -3.18 -1.42
N THR A 71 -12.53 -3.79 -1.93
CA THR A 71 -13.22 -3.34 -3.13
C THR A 71 -14.56 -2.73 -2.74
N VAL A 72 -14.83 -1.50 -3.20
CA VAL A 72 -16.13 -0.85 -3.10
C VAL A 72 -16.79 -0.99 -4.47
N ASN A 73 -17.86 -1.79 -4.57
CA ASN A 73 -18.55 -2.03 -5.85
C ASN A 73 -17.62 -2.54 -6.98
N GLY A 74 -16.61 -3.35 -6.63
CA GLY A 74 -15.62 -3.84 -7.58
C GLY A 74 -14.49 -2.85 -7.92
N ILE A 75 -14.47 -1.66 -7.29
CA ILE A 75 -13.39 -0.68 -7.41
C ILE A 75 -12.40 -0.88 -6.27
N PRO A 76 -11.12 -1.19 -6.55
CA PRO A 76 -10.08 -1.30 -5.51
C PRO A 76 -9.88 0.03 -4.78
N LEU A 77 -9.88 -0.01 -3.44
CA LEU A 77 -9.41 1.11 -2.62
C LEU A 77 -7.90 1.24 -2.77
N ALA A 78 -7.43 2.42 -3.15
CA ALA A 78 -6.01 2.73 -3.21
C ALA A 78 -5.37 2.61 -1.81
N THR A 79 -4.40 1.72 -1.65
CA THR A 79 -3.59 1.62 -0.43
C THR A 79 -2.42 2.61 -0.49
N ALA A 80 -1.83 2.93 0.66
CA ALA A 80 -0.64 3.80 0.71
C ALA A 80 0.48 3.28 -0.22
N GLY A 81 0.76 1.98 -0.22
CA GLY A 81 1.76 1.38 -1.11
C GLY A 81 1.45 1.58 -2.60
N TYR A 82 0.18 1.45 -3.01
CA TYR A 82 -0.23 1.74 -4.39
C TYR A 82 0.01 3.21 -4.78
N VAL A 83 -0.25 4.14 -3.86
CA VAL A 83 -0.01 5.59 -4.08
C VAL A 83 1.49 5.89 -4.11
N ASP A 84 2.27 5.29 -3.20
CA ASP A 84 3.71 5.48 -3.09
C ASP A 84 4.43 4.98 -4.35
N GLU A 85 4.07 3.80 -4.87
CA GLU A 85 4.64 3.24 -6.10
C GLU A 85 4.42 4.17 -7.31
N ARG A 86 3.19 4.68 -7.48
CA ARG A 86 2.85 5.60 -8.57
C ARG A 86 3.52 6.96 -8.41
N THR A 87 3.65 7.44 -7.17
CA THR A 87 4.34 8.69 -6.85
C THR A 87 5.83 8.57 -7.16
N ALA A 88 6.48 7.50 -6.70
CA ALA A 88 7.90 7.23 -6.97
C ALA A 88 8.17 7.10 -8.48
N ALA A 89 7.33 6.38 -9.21
CA ALA A 89 7.45 6.26 -10.67
C ALA A 89 7.29 7.61 -11.38
N THR A 90 6.38 8.46 -10.89
CA THR A 90 6.19 9.83 -11.42
C THR A 90 7.41 10.71 -11.17
N VAL A 91 7.96 10.67 -9.95
CA VAL A 91 9.19 11.41 -9.59
C VAL A 91 10.35 10.95 -10.47
N ALA A 92 10.54 9.64 -10.66
CA ALA A 92 11.60 9.11 -11.51
C ALA A 92 11.52 9.60 -12.97
N VAL A 93 10.31 9.78 -13.51
CA VAL A 93 10.13 10.38 -14.85
C VAL A 93 10.58 11.85 -14.87
N PHE A 94 10.23 12.62 -13.84
CA PHE A 94 10.64 14.02 -13.74
C PHE A 94 12.14 14.18 -13.50
N ASP A 95 12.75 13.33 -12.67
CA ASP A 95 14.20 13.33 -12.44
C ASP A 95 14.95 13.03 -13.74
N ALA A 96 14.52 12.01 -14.50
CA ALA A 96 15.11 11.68 -15.79
C ALA A 96 14.91 12.79 -16.83
N LEU A 97 13.74 13.45 -16.83
CA LEU A 97 13.49 14.61 -17.68
C LEU A 97 14.38 15.79 -17.31
N SER A 98 14.62 16.02 -16.01
CA SER A 98 15.50 17.09 -15.53
C SER A 98 16.91 16.92 -16.05
N ALA A 99 17.43 15.69 -16.14
CA ALA A 99 18.76 15.41 -16.70
C ALA A 99 18.89 15.78 -18.19
N ILE A 100 17.76 15.82 -18.93
CA ILE A 100 17.72 16.25 -20.34
C ILE A 100 17.57 17.78 -20.46
N VAL A 101 16.70 18.37 -19.63
CA VAL A 101 16.33 19.79 -19.73
C VAL A 101 17.37 20.71 -19.08
N ASP A 102 18.02 20.24 -18.01
CA ASP A 102 19.06 20.97 -17.27
C ASP A 102 20.27 20.05 -16.98
N PRO A 103 21.02 19.67 -18.04
CA PRO A 103 22.14 18.75 -17.89
C PRO A 103 23.22 19.38 -17.01
N GLN A 104 23.37 18.85 -15.79
CA GLN A 104 24.42 19.27 -14.89
C GLN A 104 25.78 18.79 -15.43
N PRO A 105 26.83 19.61 -15.38
CA PRO A 105 28.17 19.18 -15.75
C PRO A 105 28.59 18.02 -14.86
N ALA A 106 29.13 16.95 -15.47
CA ALA A 106 29.64 15.82 -14.71
C ALA A 106 30.67 16.31 -13.70
N THR A 107 30.43 16.06 -12.41
CA THR A 107 31.46 16.19 -11.39
C THR A 107 32.55 15.19 -11.72
N ALA A 108 33.71 15.68 -12.13
CA ALA A 108 34.88 14.84 -12.34
C ALA A 108 35.27 14.23 -10.99
N ASP A 109 34.96 12.96 -10.80
CA ASP A 109 35.48 12.18 -9.68
C ASP A 109 36.96 11.89 -9.98
N GLU A 110 37.85 12.33 -9.10
CA GLU A 110 39.32 12.22 -9.27
C GLU A 110 39.83 10.76 -9.22
N THR A 111 38.92 9.80 -9.04
CA THR A 111 39.21 8.36 -8.84
C THR A 111 39.12 7.50 -10.10
N GLY A 112 38.65 8.03 -11.24
CA GLY A 112 38.81 7.39 -12.55
C GLY A 112 38.04 6.07 -12.79
N GLU A 113 37.12 5.68 -11.92
CA GLU A 113 36.18 4.60 -12.18
C GLU A 113 34.88 5.17 -12.75
N GLY A 114 34.88 5.42 -14.06
CA GLY A 114 33.68 5.85 -14.77
C GLY A 114 32.66 4.72 -14.84
N THR A 115 31.63 4.77 -14.01
CA THR A 115 30.36 4.08 -14.32
C THR A 115 29.85 4.62 -15.65
N GLU A 116 29.54 3.71 -16.59
CA GLU A 116 29.04 4.05 -17.92
C GLU A 116 27.86 5.02 -17.78
N ALA A 117 28.01 6.24 -18.31
CA ALA A 117 26.99 7.27 -18.22
C ALA A 117 25.78 6.82 -19.05
N VAL A 118 24.69 6.45 -18.38
CA VAL A 118 23.43 6.08 -19.04
C VAL A 118 22.93 7.27 -19.86
N ASP A 119 22.54 7.03 -21.12
CA ASP A 119 21.94 8.07 -21.97
C ASP A 119 20.70 8.65 -21.27
N PRO A 120 20.66 9.96 -20.96
CA PRO A 120 19.51 10.59 -20.30
C PRO A 120 18.19 10.36 -21.03
N VAL A 121 18.22 10.26 -22.37
CA VAL A 121 17.02 9.97 -23.17
C VAL A 121 16.55 8.53 -23.00
N GLU A 122 17.47 7.58 -22.89
CA GLU A 122 17.16 6.18 -22.61
C GLU A 122 16.59 6.01 -21.20
N ALA A 123 17.20 6.66 -20.21
CA ALA A 123 16.73 6.67 -18.83
C ALA A 123 15.29 7.23 -18.73
N PHE A 124 15.00 8.34 -19.43
CA PHE A 124 13.66 8.90 -19.49
C PHE A 124 12.64 7.94 -20.11
N ARG A 125 12.99 7.28 -21.23
CA ARG A 125 12.11 6.31 -21.89
C ARG A 125 11.81 5.11 -20.99
N ALA A 126 12.82 4.62 -20.27
CA ALA A 126 12.66 3.52 -19.32
C ALA A 126 11.73 3.90 -18.15
N ALA A 127 11.95 5.07 -17.54
CA ALA A 127 11.09 5.57 -16.46
C ALA A 127 9.63 5.76 -16.91
N LEU A 128 9.43 6.32 -18.11
CA LEU A 128 8.08 6.50 -18.68
C LEU A 128 7.38 5.17 -18.96
N ALA A 129 8.12 4.17 -19.46
CA ALA A 129 7.58 2.84 -19.67
C ALA A 129 7.16 2.18 -18.35
N ALA A 130 7.97 2.34 -17.29
CA ALA A 130 7.66 1.84 -15.95
C ALA A 130 6.39 2.48 -15.38
N LEU A 131 6.24 3.80 -15.50
CA LEU A 131 5.02 4.51 -15.07
C LEU A 131 3.77 4.02 -15.82
N LYS A 132 3.85 3.87 -17.15
CA LYS A 132 2.74 3.36 -17.96
C LYS A 132 2.35 1.92 -17.63
N ALA A 133 3.31 1.08 -17.24
CA ALA A 133 3.02 -0.28 -16.81
C ALA A 133 2.19 -0.34 -15.52
N LEU A 134 2.23 0.71 -14.69
CA LEU A 134 1.39 0.81 -13.49
C LEU A 134 -0.06 1.19 -13.83
N GLU A 135 -0.32 1.91 -14.94
CA GLU A 135 -1.68 2.24 -15.38
C GLU A 135 -2.48 1.04 -15.91
N ALA A 136 -1.79 -0.01 -16.37
CA ALA A 136 -2.39 -1.22 -16.91
C ALA A 136 -2.72 -2.29 -15.83
N LYS A 137 -2.43 -2.01 -14.56
CA LYS A 137 -2.76 -2.84 -13.40
C LYS A 137 -3.97 -2.29 -12.66
#